data_AF-A0AAV9IN96-F1
#
_entry.id   AF-A0AAV9IN96-F1
#
_cell.length_a   1.000
_cell.length_b   1.000
_cell.length_c   1.000
_cell.angle_alpha   90.00
_cell.angle_beta   90.00
_cell.angle_gamma   90.00
#
_symmetry.space_group_name_H-M   'P 1'
#
loop_
_entity.id
_entity.type
_entity.pdbx_description
1 polymer ?
#
loop_
_entity_poly.entity_id
_entity_poly.type
_entity_poly.pdbx_seq_one_letter_code
_entity_poly.pdbx_strand_id
1 'polypeptide(L)'
;MLSLLYTCWLKSSISNLSCKKSLVGTRYASGAVLHKTLQQSPFWSRPLNQLLGSKSPQESIVPGEKTVKDAIEHMEKMDMSVVAVSSAGGEWLGILSERDVIRLLAKGGNIQQTYVKDALSKKQGIATCSLDQKVSDLGKIFATQNVQNIVVLKGTKKGNIHDLAGLITSREVAQYFHSLETNVVEEFENILVKDMLDHNKDKVRERLHDQSILALQVSSRVKDAVELMAQYGVGCILVTSDHSKGALHPYPDVVGMFTEREFIRDGLLKGKDPNSCKVGDIMFSRMPLVTPEFSAAQFIRLFADSHVRYLPVFSTSPEDAQDSTSTCLGLFSIKDVFSFCFQLAESRS
;
A
#
# COMPACT_ATOMS: atom_id res chain seq x y z
N MET A 1 18.03 12.33 -27.22
CA MET A 1 16.62 12.15 -27.66
C MET A 1 15.68 11.69 -26.54
N LEU A 2 16.12 10.85 -25.59
CA LEU A 2 15.31 10.39 -24.44
C LEU A 2 14.98 11.49 -23.39
N SER A 3 15.83 12.51 -23.17
CA SER A 3 15.53 13.58 -22.19
C SER A 3 14.53 14.64 -22.68
N LEU A 4 14.42 14.83 -24.00
CA LEU A 4 13.44 15.73 -24.64
C LEU A 4 12.02 15.14 -24.65
N LEU A 5 11.90 13.81 -24.72
CA LEU A 5 10.60 13.12 -24.61
C LEU A 5 10.07 13.11 -23.18
N TYR A 6 10.96 13.07 -22.17
CA TYR A 6 10.59 13.13 -20.75
C TYR A 6 10.01 14.49 -20.34
N THR A 7 10.64 15.58 -20.81
CA THR A 7 10.21 16.97 -20.54
C THR A 7 8.93 17.38 -21.30
N CYS A 8 8.71 16.84 -22.51
CA CYS A 8 7.46 17.07 -23.25
C CYS A 8 6.25 16.37 -22.64
N TRP A 9 6.42 15.18 -22.02
CA TRP A 9 5.31 14.49 -21.37
C TRP A 9 4.98 15.04 -19.97
N LEU A 10 5.97 15.49 -19.19
CA LEU A 10 5.72 16.26 -17.96
C LEU A 10 4.81 17.46 -18.24
N LYS A 11 5.06 18.22 -19.31
CA LYS A 11 4.18 19.33 -19.73
C LYS A 11 2.78 18.87 -20.15
N SER A 12 2.63 17.70 -20.80
CA SER A 12 1.34 17.21 -21.31
C SER A 12 0.47 16.53 -20.25
N SER A 13 1.06 15.91 -19.23
CA SER A 13 0.31 15.33 -18.10
C SER A 13 -0.03 16.39 -17.05
N ILE A 14 0.80 17.42 -16.90
CA ILE A 14 0.49 18.60 -16.05
C ILE A 14 -0.58 19.47 -16.72
N SER A 15 -0.65 19.57 -18.05
CA SER A 15 -1.65 20.42 -18.73
C SER A 15 -3.10 19.91 -18.60
N ASN A 16 -3.32 18.64 -18.25
CA ASN A 16 -4.66 18.13 -17.92
C ASN A 16 -4.96 18.16 -16.41
N LEU A 17 -3.97 18.45 -15.56
CA LEU A 17 -4.20 19.01 -14.24
C LEU A 17 -4.26 20.53 -14.37
N SER A 18 -5.35 21.06 -14.92
CA SER A 18 -5.78 22.42 -14.58
C SER A 18 -6.27 22.44 -13.13
N CYS A 19 -5.37 22.13 -12.19
CA CYS A 19 -5.54 22.41 -10.79
C CYS A 19 -5.55 23.93 -10.68
N LYS A 20 -6.74 24.48 -10.48
CA LYS A 20 -6.92 25.91 -10.19
C LYS A 20 -5.88 26.30 -9.15
N LYS A 21 -4.96 27.19 -9.52
CA LYS A 21 -4.11 27.96 -8.60
C LYS A 21 -5.02 28.83 -7.74
N SER A 22 -5.63 28.22 -6.74
CA SER A 22 -6.42 28.87 -5.70
C SER A 22 -6.71 27.80 -4.68
N LEU A 23 -5.79 27.63 -3.73
CA LEU A 23 -5.97 27.11 -2.38
C LEU A 23 -4.58 27.13 -1.73
N VAL A 24 -4.00 28.32 -1.63
CA VAL A 24 -3.02 28.59 -0.58
C VAL A 24 -3.85 28.65 0.69
N GLY A 25 -4.00 27.49 1.33
CA GLY A 25 -4.71 27.34 2.59
C GLY A 25 -4.13 28.30 3.63
N THR A 26 -4.97 29.21 4.09
CA THR A 26 -4.68 30.13 5.18
C THR A 26 -4.41 29.36 6.47
N ARG A 27 -3.21 29.58 7.03
CA ARG A 27 -2.77 29.48 8.43
C ARG A 27 -3.05 28.16 9.18
N TYR A 28 -1.94 27.57 9.65
CA TYR A 28 -1.82 26.65 10.78
C TYR A 28 -2.88 26.88 11.86
N ALA A 29 -3.87 26.00 11.92
CA ALA A 29 -4.63 25.78 13.14
C ALA A 29 -3.68 25.12 14.15
N SER A 30 -3.77 25.46 15.44
CA SER A 30 -3.00 24.74 16.46
C SER A 30 -3.33 23.25 16.40
N GLY A 31 -2.37 22.37 16.75
CA GLY A 31 -2.58 20.92 16.70
C GLY A 31 -3.89 20.46 17.35
N ALA A 32 -4.27 21.08 18.47
CA ALA A 32 -5.54 20.81 19.17
C ALA A 32 -6.81 21.07 18.34
N VAL A 33 -6.80 22.07 17.45
CA VAL A 33 -7.93 22.36 16.54
C VAL A 33 -8.01 21.30 15.44
N LEU A 34 -6.86 20.87 14.90
CA LEU A 34 -6.81 19.80 13.88
C LEU A 34 -7.37 18.47 14.40
N HIS A 35 -6.98 18.08 15.62
CA HIS A 35 -7.49 16.86 16.27
C HIS A 35 -9.01 16.86 16.42
N LYS A 36 -9.58 17.98 16.92
CA LYS A 36 -11.02 18.08 17.18
C LYS A 36 -11.86 18.05 15.91
N THR A 37 -11.36 18.63 14.82
CA THR A 37 -12.06 18.60 13.53
C THR A 37 -12.04 17.20 12.94
N LEU A 38 -10.89 16.52 12.95
CA LEU A 38 -10.77 15.15 12.42
C LEU A 38 -11.61 14.13 13.21
N GLN A 39 -11.69 14.29 14.54
CA GLN A 39 -12.59 13.52 15.41
C GLN A 39 -14.05 13.57 14.97
N GLN A 40 -14.47 14.73 14.48
CA GLN A 40 -15.85 15.01 14.09
C GLN A 40 -16.11 14.74 12.61
N SER A 41 -15.08 14.33 11.86
CA SER A 41 -15.19 14.08 10.42
C SER A 41 -16.30 13.05 10.14
N PRO A 42 -17.24 13.35 9.22
CA PRO A 42 -18.32 12.44 8.87
C PRO A 42 -17.80 11.12 8.30
N PHE A 43 -16.59 11.12 7.72
CA PHE A 43 -15.91 9.95 7.17
C PHE A 43 -15.90 8.74 8.13
N TRP A 44 -15.54 8.94 9.40
CA TRP A 44 -15.40 7.85 10.37
C TRP A 44 -16.72 7.17 10.73
N SER A 45 -17.83 7.90 10.63
CA SER A 45 -19.16 7.42 10.99
C SER A 45 -19.85 6.63 9.88
N ARG A 46 -19.29 6.64 8.66
CA ARG A 46 -19.90 6.01 7.49
C ARG A 46 -19.98 4.49 7.64
N PRO A 47 -21.00 3.85 7.06
CA PRO A 47 -21.15 2.41 7.13
C PRO A 47 -20.12 1.71 6.23
N LEU A 48 -19.55 0.61 6.72
CA LEU A 48 -18.44 -0.08 6.06
C LEU A 48 -18.86 -0.76 4.76
N ASN A 49 -20.12 -1.17 4.63
CA ASN A 49 -20.64 -1.77 3.40
C ASN A 49 -20.48 -0.89 2.15
N GLN A 50 -20.29 0.42 2.31
CA GLN A 50 -20.01 1.34 1.21
C GLN A 50 -18.55 1.33 0.74
N LEU A 51 -17.61 0.80 1.54
CA LEU A 51 -16.23 0.57 1.09
C LEU A 51 -16.10 -0.59 0.12
N LEU A 52 -17.00 -1.57 0.25
CA LEU A 52 -17.06 -2.70 -0.67
C LEU A 52 -17.62 -2.15 -1.99
N GLY A 53 -16.72 -1.89 -2.94
CA GLY A 53 -17.08 -1.41 -4.27
C GLY A 53 -17.96 -2.40 -5.04
N SER A 54 -18.04 -2.24 -6.36
CA SER A 54 -18.92 -3.07 -7.20
C SER A 54 -18.46 -4.51 -7.43
N LYS A 55 -17.28 -4.91 -6.95
CA LYS A 55 -16.72 -6.25 -7.18
C LYS A 55 -17.54 -7.31 -6.45
N SER A 56 -17.91 -8.37 -7.15
CA SER A 56 -18.65 -9.48 -6.55
C SER A 56 -17.78 -10.23 -5.54
N PRO A 57 -18.30 -10.60 -4.35
CA PRO A 57 -17.53 -11.38 -3.38
C PRO A 57 -17.03 -12.70 -3.97
N GLN A 58 -17.77 -13.29 -4.92
CA GLN A 58 -17.40 -14.54 -5.59
C GLN A 58 -16.12 -14.42 -6.42
N GLU A 59 -15.84 -13.25 -6.98
CA GLU A 59 -14.62 -13.01 -7.74
C GLU A 59 -13.37 -13.03 -6.86
N SER A 60 -13.54 -12.77 -5.55
CA SER A 60 -12.44 -12.81 -4.59
C SER A 60 -12.19 -14.18 -3.97
N ILE A 61 -12.96 -15.20 -4.34
CA ILE A 61 -12.87 -16.55 -3.76
C ILE A 61 -12.14 -17.50 -4.71
N VAL A 62 -11.18 -18.25 -4.17
CA VAL A 62 -10.46 -19.31 -4.89
C VAL A 62 -10.54 -20.64 -4.11
N PRO A 63 -10.81 -21.79 -4.77
CA PRO A 63 -10.76 -23.09 -4.12
C PRO A 63 -9.35 -23.44 -3.63
N GLY A 64 -9.25 -24.01 -2.43
CA GLY A 64 -7.98 -24.37 -1.79
C GLY A 64 -7.21 -25.47 -2.50
N GLU A 65 -7.88 -26.24 -3.35
CA GLU A 65 -7.33 -27.33 -4.16
C GLU A 65 -6.68 -26.83 -5.46
N LYS A 66 -6.86 -25.55 -5.83
CA LYS A 66 -6.11 -24.96 -6.93
C LYS A 66 -4.64 -24.77 -6.55
N THR A 67 -3.79 -24.64 -7.56
CA THR A 67 -2.38 -24.33 -7.33
C THR A 67 -2.21 -22.85 -6.98
N VAL A 68 -1.11 -22.52 -6.32
CA VAL A 68 -0.76 -21.11 -6.07
C VAL A 68 -0.61 -20.34 -7.38
N LYS A 69 -0.10 -20.97 -8.45
CA LYS A 69 -0.04 -20.39 -9.80
C LYS A 69 -1.42 -19.97 -10.31
N ASP A 70 -2.41 -20.86 -10.22
CA ASP A 70 -3.77 -20.54 -10.67
C ASP A 70 -4.36 -19.35 -9.88
N ALA A 71 -4.06 -19.29 -8.59
CA ALA A 71 -4.53 -18.19 -7.73
C ALA A 71 -3.87 -16.85 -8.08
N ILE A 72 -2.56 -16.81 -8.37
CA ILE A 72 -1.88 -15.56 -8.77
C ILE A 72 -2.30 -15.10 -10.17
N GLU A 73 -2.57 -16.01 -11.10
CA GLU A 73 -3.13 -15.68 -12.42
C GLU A 73 -4.53 -15.11 -12.29
N HIS A 74 -5.34 -15.68 -11.40
CA HIS A 74 -6.67 -15.14 -11.06
C HIS A 74 -6.58 -13.75 -10.41
N MET A 75 -5.66 -13.56 -9.45
CA MET A 75 -5.42 -12.26 -8.83
C MET A 75 -5.01 -11.20 -9.85
N GLU A 76 -4.11 -11.53 -10.78
CA GLU A 76 -3.69 -10.61 -11.84
C GLU A 76 -4.86 -10.25 -12.76
N LYS A 77 -5.62 -11.25 -13.22
CA LYS A 77 -6.78 -11.04 -14.10
C LYS A 77 -7.84 -10.12 -13.49
N MET A 78 -8.05 -10.24 -12.17
CA MET A 78 -9.07 -9.49 -11.44
C MET A 78 -8.51 -8.21 -10.76
N ASP A 79 -7.23 -7.91 -11.00
CA ASP A 79 -6.50 -6.77 -10.41
C ASP A 79 -6.64 -6.73 -8.88
N MET A 80 -6.33 -7.88 -8.26
CA MET A 80 -6.35 -8.12 -6.81
C MET A 80 -4.93 -8.41 -6.31
N SER A 81 -4.72 -8.29 -5.00
CA SER A 81 -3.49 -8.73 -4.29
C SER A 81 -3.76 -9.80 -3.24
N VAL A 82 -5.04 -10.13 -3.02
CA VAL A 82 -5.48 -11.06 -2.00
C VAL A 82 -6.78 -11.72 -2.42
N VAL A 83 -6.92 -13.01 -2.10
CA VAL A 83 -8.12 -13.81 -2.32
C VAL A 83 -8.50 -14.55 -1.05
N ALA A 84 -9.80 -14.71 -0.82
CA ALA A 84 -10.32 -15.62 0.18
C ALA A 84 -10.27 -17.06 -0.35
N VAL A 85 -10.02 -18.01 0.54
CA VAL A 85 -9.85 -19.42 0.16
C VAL A 85 -10.96 -20.27 0.76
N SER A 86 -11.61 -21.08 -0.07
CA SER A 86 -12.61 -22.06 0.34
C SER A 86 -12.08 -23.49 0.32
N SER A 87 -12.65 -24.37 1.14
CA SER A 87 -12.55 -25.81 0.94
C SER A 87 -13.61 -26.30 -0.06
N ALA A 88 -13.45 -27.53 -0.56
CA ALA A 88 -14.49 -28.20 -1.34
C ALA A 88 -15.86 -28.26 -0.64
N GLY A 89 -15.89 -28.25 0.70
CA GLY A 89 -17.12 -28.25 1.52
C GLY A 89 -17.72 -26.86 1.77
N GLY A 90 -17.16 -25.80 1.19
CA GLY A 90 -17.63 -24.43 1.39
C GLY A 90 -17.16 -23.80 2.72
N GLU A 91 -16.23 -24.43 3.43
CA GLU A 91 -15.62 -23.79 4.59
C GLU A 91 -14.65 -22.70 4.15
N TRP A 92 -14.67 -21.56 4.82
CA TRP A 92 -13.61 -20.58 4.69
C TRP A 92 -12.35 -21.09 5.40
N LEU A 93 -11.22 -21.12 4.70
CA LEU A 93 -9.93 -21.61 5.21
C LEU A 93 -8.99 -20.46 5.63
N GLY A 94 -9.07 -19.33 4.93
CA GLY A 94 -8.24 -18.16 5.19
C GLY A 94 -8.09 -17.29 3.93
N ILE A 95 -6.96 -16.60 3.79
CA ILE A 95 -6.65 -15.76 2.62
C ILE A 95 -5.28 -16.13 2.05
N LEU A 96 -5.13 -15.99 0.74
CA LEU A 96 -3.83 -16.01 0.06
C LEU A 96 -3.56 -14.60 -0.47
N SER A 97 -2.42 -14.03 -0.09
CA SER A 97 -1.94 -12.73 -0.54
C SER A 97 -0.62 -12.82 -1.32
N GLU A 98 -0.25 -11.77 -2.05
CA GLU A 98 1.07 -11.66 -2.72
C GLU A 98 2.21 -12.00 -1.74
N ARG A 99 2.15 -11.50 -0.50
CA ARG A 99 3.07 -11.84 0.60
C ARG A 99 3.19 -13.33 0.92
N ASP A 100 2.07 -14.05 0.92
CA ASP A 100 2.10 -15.49 1.20
C ASP A 100 2.88 -16.23 0.10
N VAL A 101 2.79 -15.74 -1.14
CA VAL A 101 3.56 -16.26 -2.28
C VAL A 101 5.05 -15.93 -2.13
N ILE A 102 5.41 -14.70 -1.72
CA ILE A 102 6.79 -14.33 -1.40
C ILE A 102 7.37 -15.27 -0.33
N ARG A 103 6.62 -15.51 0.76
CA ARG A 103 7.04 -16.41 1.84
C ARG A 103 7.19 -17.86 1.40
N LEU A 104 6.30 -18.34 0.53
CA LEU A 104 6.40 -19.67 -0.06
C LEU A 104 7.68 -19.82 -0.87
N LEU A 105 7.96 -18.85 -1.75
CA LEU A 105 9.12 -18.88 -2.65
C LEU A 105 10.44 -18.72 -1.89
N ALA A 106 10.50 -17.84 -0.89
CA ALA A 106 11.67 -17.69 -0.03
C ALA A 106 12.03 -18.98 0.74
N LYS A 107 11.06 -19.87 0.95
CA LYS A 107 11.26 -21.20 1.55
C LYS A 107 11.56 -22.30 0.52
N GLY A 108 11.77 -21.95 -0.74
CA GLY A 108 12.01 -22.89 -1.84
C GLY A 108 10.76 -23.61 -2.34
N GLY A 109 9.56 -23.12 -2.00
CA GLY A 109 8.31 -23.68 -2.48
C GLY A 109 8.10 -23.49 -3.99
N ASN A 110 7.22 -24.31 -4.58
CA ASN A 110 6.93 -24.29 -6.01
C ASN A 110 5.46 -23.95 -6.26
N ILE A 111 5.19 -22.80 -6.87
CA ILE A 111 3.83 -22.30 -7.09
C ILE A 111 2.95 -23.19 -7.99
N GLN A 112 3.55 -24.04 -8.83
CA GLN A 112 2.83 -24.95 -9.72
C GLN A 112 2.42 -26.25 -9.02
N GLN A 113 3.13 -26.61 -7.94
CA GLN A 113 2.93 -27.87 -7.22
C GLN A 113 2.29 -27.67 -5.84
N THR A 114 2.42 -26.48 -5.27
CA THR A 114 1.82 -26.14 -3.98
C THR A 114 0.36 -25.73 -4.17
N TYR A 115 -0.53 -26.35 -3.39
CA TYR A 115 -1.93 -25.96 -3.34
C TYR A 115 -2.13 -24.70 -2.50
N VAL A 116 -3.15 -23.92 -2.85
CA VAL A 116 -3.50 -22.67 -2.14
C VAL A 116 -3.75 -22.93 -0.65
N LYS A 117 -4.43 -24.04 -0.30
CA LYS A 117 -4.72 -24.42 1.09
C LYS A 117 -3.48 -24.61 1.97
N ASP A 118 -2.33 -24.88 1.35
CA ASP A 118 -1.05 -25.16 2.02
C ASP A 118 -0.15 -23.92 2.11
N ALA A 119 -0.42 -22.89 1.30
CA ALA A 119 0.34 -21.63 1.30
C ALA A 119 -0.38 -20.46 1.99
N LEU A 120 -1.67 -20.57 2.27
CA LEU A 120 -2.49 -19.47 2.78
C LEU A 120 -2.21 -19.07 4.25
N SER A 121 -2.52 -17.81 4.56
CA SER A 121 -2.67 -17.34 5.94
C SER A 121 -4.00 -17.85 6.51
N LYS A 122 -3.96 -18.58 7.63
CA LYS A 122 -5.13 -19.30 8.20
C LYS A 122 -6.13 -18.35 8.87
N LYS A 123 -7.42 -18.66 8.76
CA LYS A 123 -8.55 -17.83 9.25
C LYS A 123 -8.46 -17.37 10.72
N GLN A 124 -7.78 -18.12 11.58
CA GLN A 124 -7.60 -17.79 12.99
C GLN A 124 -6.80 -16.50 13.19
N GLY A 125 -5.81 -16.25 12.32
CA GLY A 125 -4.96 -15.06 12.38
C GLY A 125 -5.46 -13.88 11.54
N ILE A 126 -6.64 -13.99 10.94
CA ILE A 126 -7.17 -12.97 10.02
C ILE A 126 -8.14 -12.04 10.76
N ALA A 127 -7.88 -10.74 10.64
CA ALA A 127 -8.78 -9.70 11.07
C ALA A 127 -10.06 -9.72 10.23
N THR A 128 -11.19 -9.61 10.91
CA THR A 128 -12.51 -9.64 10.30
C THR A 128 -13.36 -8.49 10.81
N CYS A 129 -14.24 -8.00 9.96
CA CYS A 129 -15.30 -7.05 10.30
C CYS A 129 -16.62 -7.51 9.71
N SER A 130 -17.71 -6.86 10.11
CA SER A 130 -19.06 -7.11 9.58
C SER A 130 -19.65 -5.88 8.88
N LEU A 131 -20.64 -6.11 8.01
CA LEU A 131 -21.23 -5.07 7.15
C LEU A 131 -21.94 -3.93 7.91
N ASP A 132 -22.34 -4.19 9.15
CA ASP A 132 -23.02 -3.25 10.05
C ASP A 132 -22.05 -2.34 10.83
N GLN A 133 -20.75 -2.60 10.74
CA GLN A 133 -19.72 -1.77 11.39
C GLN A 133 -19.45 -0.47 10.62
N LYS A 134 -18.74 0.45 11.27
CA LYS A 134 -18.38 1.76 10.71
C LYS A 134 -16.93 1.80 10.25
N VAL A 135 -16.58 2.84 9.48
CA VAL A 135 -15.19 3.11 9.07
C VAL A 135 -14.26 3.28 10.28
N SER A 136 -14.74 3.86 11.39
CA SER A 136 -13.96 3.96 12.63
C SER A 136 -13.55 2.61 13.21
N ASP A 137 -14.37 1.57 13.06
CA ASP A 137 -14.02 0.23 13.53
C ASP A 137 -12.91 -0.40 12.68
N LEU A 138 -12.88 -0.10 11.37
CA LEU A 138 -11.75 -0.43 10.49
C LEU A 138 -10.46 0.27 10.95
N GLY A 139 -10.57 1.55 11.33
CA GLY A 139 -9.49 2.34 11.93
C GLY A 139 -8.89 1.67 13.15
N LYS A 140 -9.74 1.22 14.09
CA LYS A 140 -9.30 0.48 15.28
C LYS A 140 -8.55 -0.78 14.91
N ILE A 141 -9.05 -1.56 13.94
CA ILE A 141 -8.40 -2.79 13.50
C ILE A 141 -7.01 -2.48 12.95
N PHE A 142 -6.86 -1.52 12.02
CA PHE A 142 -5.55 -1.19 11.46
C PHE A 142 -4.57 -0.59 12.49
N ALA A 143 -5.07 0.16 13.47
CA ALA A 143 -4.24 0.77 14.51
C ALA A 143 -3.78 -0.23 15.58
N THR A 144 -4.61 -1.22 15.93
CA THR A 144 -4.34 -2.18 17.01
C THR A 144 -3.80 -3.52 16.51
N GLN A 145 -4.17 -3.92 15.31
CA GLN A 145 -3.79 -5.17 14.68
C GLN A 145 -2.86 -4.85 13.52
N ASN A 146 -1.66 -5.42 13.52
CA ASN A 146 -0.71 -5.21 12.41
C ASN A 146 -1.10 -6.03 11.18
N VAL A 147 -2.27 -5.76 10.62
CA VAL A 147 -2.86 -6.47 9.48
C VAL A 147 -2.91 -5.56 8.26
N GLN A 148 -2.83 -6.13 7.07
CA GLN A 148 -2.93 -5.40 5.79
C GLN A 148 -4.23 -5.66 5.04
N ASN A 149 -4.88 -6.79 5.34
CA ASN A 149 -6.09 -7.25 4.68
C ASN A 149 -7.11 -7.58 5.75
N ILE A 150 -8.34 -7.15 5.54
CA ILE A 150 -9.45 -7.38 6.45
C ILE A 150 -10.57 -8.08 5.68
N VAL A 151 -11.07 -9.17 6.25
CA VAL A 151 -12.15 -9.96 5.65
C VAL A 151 -13.48 -9.45 6.17
N VAL A 152 -14.38 -9.08 5.26
CA VAL A 152 -15.73 -8.62 5.62
C VAL A 152 -16.69 -9.79 5.54
N LEU A 153 -17.46 -9.99 6.61
CA LEU A 153 -18.46 -11.04 6.73
C LEU A 153 -19.87 -10.43 6.81
N LYS A 154 -20.88 -11.14 6.31
CA LYS A 154 -22.30 -10.73 6.41
C LYS A 154 -22.81 -10.74 7.85
N GLY A 155 -22.12 -11.43 8.75
CA GLY A 155 -22.40 -11.47 10.18
C GLY A 155 -21.12 -11.77 10.97
N THR A 156 -21.25 -12.13 12.24
CA THR A 156 -20.11 -12.30 13.15
C THR A 156 -19.53 -13.72 13.16
N LYS A 157 -20.21 -14.69 12.55
CA LYS A 157 -19.78 -16.08 12.52
C LYS A 157 -18.63 -16.27 11.53
N LYS A 158 -17.47 -16.69 12.04
CA LYS A 158 -16.35 -17.17 11.22
C LYS A 158 -16.56 -18.65 10.93
N GLY A 159 -16.67 -19.04 9.66
CA GLY A 159 -16.69 -20.48 9.35
C GLY A 159 -16.95 -20.80 7.89
N ASN A 160 -17.98 -20.20 7.31
CA ASN A 160 -18.43 -20.55 5.97
C ASN A 160 -18.03 -19.47 4.95
N ILE A 161 -17.63 -19.88 3.74
CA ILE A 161 -17.28 -18.95 2.67
C ILE A 161 -18.49 -18.17 2.15
N HIS A 162 -19.71 -18.70 2.27
CA HIS A 162 -20.94 -18.02 1.85
C HIS A 162 -21.28 -16.78 2.69
N ASP A 163 -20.71 -16.72 3.90
CA ASP A 163 -20.80 -15.55 4.78
C ASP A 163 -19.81 -14.44 4.38
N LEU A 164 -18.88 -14.70 3.44
CA LEU A 164 -17.98 -13.69 2.91
C LEU A 164 -18.79 -12.61 2.19
N ALA A 165 -18.64 -11.37 2.66
CA ALA A 165 -19.21 -10.18 2.03
C ALA A 165 -18.18 -9.45 1.17
N GLY A 166 -16.87 -9.60 1.44
CA GLY A 166 -15.82 -9.02 0.63
C GLY A 166 -14.48 -8.97 1.35
N LEU A 167 -13.52 -8.30 0.71
CA LEU A 167 -12.18 -8.04 1.25
C LEU A 167 -11.94 -6.54 1.25
N ILE A 168 -11.37 -6.02 2.34
CA ILE A 168 -10.90 -4.64 2.43
C ILE A 168 -9.38 -4.66 2.52
N THR A 169 -8.73 -4.05 1.53
CA THR A 169 -7.31 -3.75 1.51
C THR A 169 -7.09 -2.24 1.54
N SER A 170 -5.82 -1.83 1.62
CA SER A 170 -5.39 -0.44 1.40
C SER A 170 -5.97 0.20 0.13
N ARG A 171 -6.20 -0.59 -0.92
CA ARG A 171 -6.77 -0.10 -2.18
C ARG A 171 -8.24 0.25 -2.03
N GLU A 172 -9.07 -0.61 -1.45
CA GLU A 172 -10.50 -0.34 -1.28
C GLU A 172 -10.74 0.89 -0.41
N VAL A 173 -9.92 1.08 0.63
CA VAL A 173 -9.94 2.29 1.46
C VAL A 173 -9.65 3.54 0.61
N ALA A 174 -8.60 3.50 -0.22
CA ALA A 174 -8.24 4.63 -1.07
C ALA A 174 -9.28 4.93 -2.15
N GLN A 175 -9.81 3.90 -2.81
CA GLN A 175 -10.84 4.04 -3.84
C GLN A 175 -12.14 4.58 -3.25
N TYR A 176 -12.54 4.08 -2.09
CA TYR A 176 -13.69 4.62 -1.39
C TYR A 176 -13.49 6.08 -1.02
N PHE A 177 -12.35 6.42 -0.39
CA PHE A 177 -12.02 7.81 -0.05
C PHE A 177 -12.05 8.72 -1.28
N HIS A 178 -11.46 8.29 -2.40
CA HIS A 178 -11.44 9.04 -3.66
C HIS A 178 -12.84 9.26 -4.24
N SER A 179 -13.77 8.32 -4.02
CA SER A 179 -15.17 8.44 -4.49
C SER A 179 -16.04 9.40 -3.68
N LEU A 180 -15.57 9.86 -2.51
CA LEU A 180 -16.33 10.75 -1.64
C LEU A 180 -16.27 12.20 -2.10
N GLU A 181 -17.34 12.94 -1.81
CA GLU A 181 -17.39 14.38 -1.99
C GLU A 181 -16.34 15.08 -1.08
N THR A 182 -15.76 16.18 -1.58
CA THR A 182 -14.64 16.86 -0.90
C THR A 182 -14.98 17.31 0.53
N ASN A 183 -16.21 17.73 0.80
CA ASN A 183 -16.68 18.14 2.13
C ASN A 183 -16.72 16.97 3.14
N VAL A 184 -16.72 15.71 2.71
CA VAL A 184 -16.71 14.54 3.60
C VAL A 184 -15.31 14.25 4.15
N VAL A 185 -14.28 14.70 3.41
CA VAL A 185 -12.88 14.41 3.68
C VAL A 185 -12.03 15.67 3.83
N GLU A 186 -12.68 16.83 3.98
CA GLU A 186 -12.01 18.13 4.07
C GLU A 186 -11.05 18.20 5.25
N GLU A 187 -11.35 17.51 6.35
CA GLU A 187 -10.48 17.50 7.53
C GLU A 187 -9.11 16.85 7.25
N PHE A 188 -9.06 15.90 6.30
CA PHE A 188 -7.83 15.25 5.88
C PHE A 188 -6.92 16.15 5.04
N GLU A 189 -7.43 17.25 4.49
CA GLU A 189 -6.61 18.25 3.77
C GLU A 189 -5.69 19.02 4.73
N ASN A 190 -6.03 19.06 6.02
CA ASN A 190 -5.26 19.80 7.02
C ASN A 190 -4.21 18.95 7.74
N ILE A 191 -4.13 17.66 7.43
CA ILE A 191 -3.13 16.73 7.98
C ILE A 191 -2.03 16.59 6.95
N LEU A 192 -0.80 16.93 7.31
CA LEU A 192 0.31 16.90 6.37
C LEU A 192 1.13 15.62 6.52
N VAL A 193 1.75 15.20 5.41
CA VAL A 193 2.68 14.06 5.39
C VAL A 193 3.88 14.32 6.33
N LYS A 194 4.29 15.58 6.55
CA LYS A 194 5.30 15.91 7.55
C LYS A 194 4.89 15.54 8.98
N ASP A 195 3.61 15.70 9.33
CA ASP A 195 3.10 15.33 10.65
C ASP A 195 3.22 13.81 10.85
N MET A 196 2.99 13.03 9.78
CA MET A 196 3.20 11.59 9.76
C MET A 196 4.68 11.21 9.91
N LEU A 197 5.56 11.91 9.20
CA LEU A 197 7.01 11.70 9.28
C LEU A 197 7.51 11.96 10.71
N ASP A 198 7.04 13.02 11.35
CA ASP A 198 7.43 13.36 12.72
C ASP A 198 6.88 12.36 13.74
N HIS A 199 5.62 11.95 13.62
CA HIS A 199 5.04 10.88 14.45
C HIS A 199 5.77 9.54 14.32
N ASN A 200 6.23 9.23 13.10
CA ASN A 200 7.01 8.02 12.88
C ASN A 200 8.43 8.13 13.44
N LYS A 201 9.08 9.30 13.45
CA LYS A 201 10.40 9.46 14.10
C LYS A 201 10.34 9.11 15.59
N ASP A 202 9.27 9.50 16.27
CA ASP A 202 9.09 9.18 17.69
C ASP A 202 8.86 7.67 17.91
N LYS A 203 8.08 7.01 17.03
CA LYS A 203 7.93 5.55 17.03
C LYS A 203 9.21 4.80 16.63
N VAL A 204 10.00 5.33 15.70
CA VAL A 204 11.25 4.73 15.21
C VAL A 204 12.35 4.83 16.27
N ARG A 205 12.38 5.91 17.06
CA ARG A 205 13.27 6.03 18.22
C ARG A 205 12.98 4.97 19.29
N GLU A 206 11.72 4.58 19.46
CA GLU A 206 11.30 3.49 20.36
C GLU A 206 11.44 2.08 19.75
N ARG A 207 11.40 1.96 18.40
CA ARG A 207 11.37 0.70 17.65
C ARG A 207 12.54 0.57 16.66
N LEU A 208 13.77 0.71 17.13
CA LEU A 208 15.01 0.69 16.34
C LEU A 208 15.29 -0.60 15.50
N HIS A 209 14.32 -1.46 15.22
CA HIS A 209 14.51 -2.67 14.40
C HIS A 209 13.54 -2.88 13.22
N ASP A 210 12.42 -2.16 13.08
CA ASP A 210 11.34 -2.60 12.17
C ASP A 210 10.97 -1.68 10.98
N GLN A 211 11.60 -0.51 10.82
CA GLN A 211 11.21 0.45 9.77
C GLN A 211 12.40 1.17 9.10
N SER A 212 13.52 0.48 8.91
CA SER A 212 14.51 0.98 7.95
C SER A 212 13.92 0.87 6.54
N ILE A 213 13.92 1.97 5.79
CA ILE A 213 13.60 1.93 4.36
C ILE A 213 14.65 1.02 3.71
N LEU A 214 14.23 -0.18 3.29
CA LEU A 214 15.13 -1.09 2.63
C LEU A 214 15.38 -0.61 1.20
N ALA A 215 16.63 -0.71 0.78
CA ALA A 215 17.05 -0.34 -0.57
C ALA A 215 17.96 -1.41 -1.18
N LEU A 216 17.84 -1.59 -2.49
CA LEU A 216 18.70 -2.45 -3.30
C LEU A 216 19.16 -1.69 -4.54
N GLN A 217 20.27 -2.14 -5.11
CA GLN A 217 20.76 -1.57 -6.37
C GLN A 217 19.95 -2.10 -7.56
N VAL A 218 19.87 -1.31 -8.62
CA VAL A 218 19.21 -1.68 -9.87
C VAL A 218 19.79 -2.95 -10.49
N SER A 219 21.08 -3.22 -10.26
CA SER A 219 21.75 -4.44 -10.68
C SER A 219 21.57 -5.66 -9.77
N SER A 220 21.01 -5.49 -8.55
CA SER A 220 20.74 -6.60 -7.64
C SER A 220 19.82 -7.64 -8.27
N ARG A 221 19.93 -8.90 -7.85
CA ARG A 221 19.09 -9.97 -8.39
C ARG A 221 17.71 -9.94 -7.74
N VAL A 222 16.71 -10.37 -8.50
CA VAL A 222 15.33 -10.48 -8.00
C VAL A 222 15.25 -11.45 -6.81
N LYS A 223 16.01 -12.54 -6.83
CA LYS A 223 16.12 -13.47 -5.70
C LYS A 223 16.48 -12.77 -4.40
N ASP A 224 17.53 -11.94 -4.42
CA ASP A 224 18.02 -11.23 -3.23
C ASP A 224 16.93 -10.31 -2.66
N ALA A 225 16.17 -9.66 -3.56
CA ALA A 225 15.04 -8.80 -3.17
C ALA A 225 13.89 -9.58 -2.53
N VAL A 226 13.52 -10.74 -3.08
CA VAL A 226 12.47 -11.61 -2.54
C VAL A 226 12.87 -12.16 -1.17
N GLU A 227 14.12 -12.58 -1.00
CA GLU A 227 14.66 -13.05 0.28
C GLU A 227 14.65 -11.91 1.32
N LEU A 228 15.06 -10.70 0.94
CA LEU A 228 15.03 -9.53 1.81
C LEU A 228 13.59 -9.17 2.23
N MET A 229 12.64 -9.16 1.28
CA MET A 229 11.21 -8.94 1.59
C MET A 229 10.67 -9.96 2.58
N ALA A 230 11.00 -11.25 2.39
CA ALA A 230 10.55 -12.31 3.29
C ALA A 230 11.19 -12.21 4.68
N GLN A 231 12.48 -11.90 4.75
CA GLN A 231 13.25 -11.80 6.00
C GLN A 231 12.74 -10.64 6.87
N TYR A 232 12.52 -9.46 6.29
CA TYR A 232 12.11 -8.26 7.01
C TYR A 232 10.59 -8.06 7.03
N GLY A 233 9.83 -8.90 6.33
CA GLY A 233 8.37 -8.79 6.27
C GLY A 233 7.86 -7.52 5.57
N VAL A 234 8.66 -6.96 4.65
CA VAL A 234 8.33 -5.74 3.91
C VAL A 234 7.75 -6.07 2.52
N GLY A 235 6.77 -5.29 2.08
CA GLY A 235 6.15 -5.47 0.75
C GLY A 235 6.73 -4.59 -0.35
N CYS A 236 7.70 -3.73 -0.02
CA CYS A 236 8.32 -2.79 -0.95
C CYS A 236 9.76 -2.48 -0.54
N ILE A 237 10.63 -2.37 -1.55
CA ILE A 237 12.04 -2.00 -1.44
C ILE A 237 12.29 -0.84 -2.42
N LEU A 238 13.03 0.19 -1.99
CA LEU A 238 13.50 1.23 -2.90
C LEU A 238 14.62 0.71 -3.78
N VAL A 239 14.68 1.16 -5.04
CA VAL A 239 15.73 0.76 -5.97
C VAL A 239 16.61 1.96 -6.25
N THR A 240 17.92 1.79 -6.08
CA THR A 240 18.92 2.84 -6.29
C THR A 240 19.79 2.55 -7.51
N SER A 241 20.36 3.61 -8.11
CA SER A 241 21.42 3.50 -9.11
C SER A 241 22.63 2.70 -8.58
N ASP A 242 23.36 2.06 -9.50
CA ASP A 242 24.65 1.42 -9.19
C ASP A 242 25.77 2.46 -8.96
N HIS A 243 25.62 3.68 -9.52
CA HIS A 243 26.63 4.72 -9.44
C HIS A 243 26.51 5.53 -8.16
N SER A 244 27.09 5.02 -7.07
CA SER A 244 27.17 5.75 -5.81
C SER A 244 28.12 6.93 -5.91
N LYS A 245 27.64 8.17 -5.83
CA LYS A 245 28.50 9.26 -5.35
C LYS A 245 28.38 9.37 -3.83
N GLY A 246 29.29 8.65 -3.16
CA GLY A 246 29.73 8.91 -1.78
C GLY A 246 28.87 8.29 -0.68
N ALA A 247 29.40 7.31 0.02
CA ALA A 247 28.78 6.75 1.21
C ALA A 247 28.68 7.81 2.33
N LEU A 248 27.46 8.28 2.64
CA LEU A 248 26.85 8.55 3.97
C LEU A 248 25.47 9.25 3.78
N HIS A 249 24.37 8.49 3.91
CA HIS A 249 22.94 8.91 4.02
C HIS A 249 22.20 9.43 2.73
N PRO A 250 20.84 9.51 2.68
CA PRO A 250 19.95 8.49 2.14
C PRO A 250 19.21 9.00 0.87
N TYR A 251 19.72 8.55 -0.28
CA TYR A 251 19.00 8.40 -1.55
C TYR A 251 18.83 9.59 -2.53
N PRO A 252 19.92 10.19 -3.04
CA PRO A 252 19.88 11.00 -4.27
C PRO A 252 19.76 10.17 -5.57
N ASP A 253 19.84 8.84 -5.49
CA ASP A 253 19.88 7.94 -6.64
C ASP A 253 18.69 6.95 -6.71
N VAL A 254 17.51 7.27 -6.14
CA VAL A 254 16.34 6.40 -6.27
C VAL A 254 15.85 6.38 -7.73
N VAL A 255 15.97 5.22 -8.39
CA VAL A 255 15.58 5.02 -9.79
C VAL A 255 14.25 4.28 -9.93
N GLY A 256 13.70 3.75 -8.85
CA GLY A 256 12.41 3.06 -8.85
C GLY A 256 12.07 2.40 -7.52
N MET A 257 11.02 1.59 -7.57
CA MET A 257 10.54 0.77 -6.46
C MET A 257 10.34 -0.66 -6.92
N PHE A 258 10.50 -1.60 -6.01
CA PHE A 258 10.22 -3.00 -6.25
C PHE A 258 9.27 -3.51 -5.17
N THR A 259 8.08 -3.94 -5.56
CA THR A 259 7.07 -4.49 -4.64
C THR A 259 6.78 -5.96 -4.90
N GLU A 260 6.06 -6.61 -3.98
CA GLU A 260 5.54 -7.97 -4.16
C GLU A 260 4.76 -8.09 -5.49
N ARG A 261 4.00 -7.04 -5.86
CA ARG A 261 3.18 -7.02 -7.09
C ARG A 261 4.02 -7.03 -8.35
N GLU A 262 5.07 -6.20 -8.43
CA GLU A 262 5.97 -6.20 -9.59
C GLU A 262 6.67 -7.55 -9.73
N PHE A 263 7.09 -8.15 -8.60
CA PHE A 263 7.66 -9.48 -8.64
C PHE A 263 6.69 -10.51 -9.23
N ILE A 264 5.45 -10.56 -8.73
CA ILE A 264 4.45 -11.53 -9.20
C ILE A 264 4.12 -11.28 -10.68
N ARG A 265 3.78 -10.05 -11.07
CA ARG A 265 3.30 -9.73 -12.41
C ARG A 265 4.39 -9.70 -13.46
N ASP A 266 5.48 -8.99 -13.18
CA ASP A 266 6.52 -8.68 -14.16
C ASP A 266 7.71 -9.64 -14.12
N GLY A 267 7.85 -10.40 -13.02
CA GLY A 267 8.82 -11.49 -12.87
C GLY A 267 8.18 -12.86 -13.05
N LEU A 268 7.47 -13.32 -12.03
CA LEU A 268 7.02 -14.70 -11.86
C LEU A 268 6.04 -15.16 -12.94
N LEU A 269 4.98 -14.40 -13.20
CA LEU A 269 3.98 -14.72 -14.24
C LEU A 269 4.54 -14.62 -15.66
N LYS A 270 5.61 -13.84 -15.86
CA LYS A 270 6.35 -13.75 -17.12
C LYS A 270 7.44 -14.80 -17.27
N GLY A 271 7.58 -15.72 -16.31
CA GLY A 271 8.56 -16.80 -16.35
C GLY A 271 10.02 -16.33 -16.28
N LYS A 272 10.29 -15.15 -15.73
CA LYS A 272 11.67 -14.69 -15.51
C LYS A 272 12.31 -15.50 -14.38
N ASP A 273 13.55 -15.95 -14.58
CA ASP A 273 14.33 -16.64 -13.55
C ASP A 273 14.84 -15.65 -12.48
N PRO A 274 14.41 -15.76 -11.21
CA PRO A 274 14.83 -14.83 -10.15
C PRO A 274 16.35 -14.81 -9.88
N ASN A 275 17.07 -15.88 -10.25
CA ASN A 275 18.52 -15.97 -10.01
C ASN A 275 19.34 -15.15 -11.00
N SER A 276 18.81 -14.90 -12.19
CA SER A 276 19.50 -14.18 -13.27
C SER A 276 18.85 -12.83 -13.61
N CYS A 277 17.54 -12.69 -13.40
CA CYS A 277 16.82 -11.43 -13.59
C CYS A 277 17.29 -10.37 -12.58
N LYS A 278 17.52 -9.15 -13.06
CA LYS A 278 17.85 -8.00 -12.21
C LYS A 278 16.58 -7.30 -11.74
N VAL A 279 16.65 -6.65 -10.59
CA VAL A 279 15.56 -5.84 -10.05
C VAL A 279 15.17 -4.74 -11.05
N GLY A 280 16.16 -4.08 -11.67
CA GLY A 280 15.93 -3.06 -12.69
C GLY A 280 15.10 -3.50 -13.90
N ASP A 281 15.06 -4.79 -14.21
CA ASP A 281 14.32 -5.33 -15.37
C ASP A 281 12.80 -5.42 -15.12
N ILE A 282 12.37 -5.33 -13.85
CA ILE A 282 10.98 -5.48 -13.43
C ILE A 282 10.52 -4.43 -12.42
N MET A 283 11.40 -3.53 -11.97
CA MET A 283 11.03 -2.47 -11.04
C MET A 283 10.00 -1.51 -11.65
N PHE A 284 9.24 -0.86 -10.76
CA PHE A 284 8.40 0.26 -11.11
C PHE A 284 9.22 1.57 -11.08
N SER A 285 9.53 2.13 -12.25
CA SER A 285 10.36 3.33 -12.36
C SER A 285 9.59 4.66 -12.33
N ARG A 286 8.26 4.64 -12.52
CA ARG A 286 7.43 5.84 -12.64
C ARG A 286 6.84 6.26 -11.29
N MET A 287 7.71 6.52 -10.32
CA MET A 287 7.28 6.86 -8.96
C MET A 287 6.55 8.21 -8.95
N PRO A 288 5.31 8.28 -8.42
CA PRO A 288 4.70 9.56 -8.09
C PRO A 288 5.53 10.26 -7.03
N LEU A 289 5.74 11.55 -7.22
CA LEU A 289 6.46 12.38 -6.27
C LEU A 289 5.50 12.85 -5.17
N VAL A 290 5.87 12.58 -3.92
CA VAL A 290 5.21 13.12 -2.74
C VAL A 290 6.24 13.90 -1.92
N THR A 291 5.87 15.08 -1.44
CA THR A 291 6.69 15.89 -0.52
C THR A 291 6.02 15.95 0.86
N PRO A 292 6.73 16.38 1.93
CA PRO A 292 6.15 16.49 3.27
C PRO A 292 4.96 17.45 3.36
N GLU A 293 4.81 18.34 2.38
CA GLU A 293 3.72 19.32 2.33
C GLU A 293 2.45 18.79 1.63
N PHE A 294 2.47 17.54 1.15
CA PHE A 294 1.25 16.88 0.72
C PHE A 294 0.31 16.71 1.92
N SER A 295 -0.99 16.92 1.69
CA SER A 295 -2.01 16.53 2.66
C SER A 295 -2.27 15.02 2.62
N ALA A 296 -2.83 14.48 3.71
CA ALA A 296 -3.29 13.10 3.76
C ALA A 296 -4.34 12.82 2.67
N ALA A 297 -5.25 13.78 2.42
CA ALA A 297 -6.23 13.68 1.34
C ALA A 297 -5.57 13.61 -0.05
N GLN A 298 -4.60 14.48 -0.34
CA GLN A 298 -3.84 14.46 -1.59
C GLN A 298 -3.09 13.13 -1.77
N PHE A 299 -2.46 12.64 -0.71
CA PHE A 299 -1.77 11.36 -0.71
C PHE A 299 -2.72 10.21 -1.06
N ILE A 300 -3.88 10.14 -0.40
CA ILE A 300 -4.87 9.07 -0.63
C ILE A 300 -5.44 9.13 -2.04
N ARG A 301 -5.74 10.33 -2.55
CA ARG A 301 -6.21 10.53 -3.93
C ARG A 301 -5.16 10.08 -4.94
N LEU A 302 -3.90 10.50 -4.77
CA LEU A 302 -2.80 10.10 -5.64
C LEU A 302 -2.62 8.59 -5.69
N PHE A 303 -2.73 7.91 -4.54
CA PHE A 303 -2.67 6.45 -4.48
C PHE A 303 -3.79 5.78 -5.26
N ALA A 304 -5.03 6.30 -5.14
CA ALA A 304 -6.19 5.77 -5.87
C ALA A 304 -5.99 5.87 -7.39
N ASP A 305 -5.34 6.93 -7.87
CA ASP A 305 -5.10 7.18 -9.30
C ASP A 305 -3.90 6.38 -9.84
N SER A 306 -2.82 6.26 -9.06
CA SER A 306 -1.51 5.83 -9.56
C SER A 306 -1.25 4.32 -9.55
N HIS A 307 -2.21 3.49 -9.12
CA HIS A 307 -2.09 2.01 -9.05
C HIS A 307 -0.86 1.51 -8.27
N VAL A 308 -0.28 2.36 -7.41
CA VAL A 308 0.84 2.01 -6.53
C VAL A 308 0.33 1.55 -5.17
N ARG A 309 1.15 0.79 -4.44
CA ARG A 309 0.85 0.32 -3.08
C ARG A 309 1.64 1.03 -1.97
N TYR A 310 2.62 1.81 -2.38
CA TYR A 310 3.49 2.60 -1.53
C TYR A 310 3.85 3.88 -2.27
N LEU A 311 3.96 4.98 -1.54
CA LEU A 311 4.43 6.25 -2.06
C LEU A 311 5.68 6.69 -1.28
N PRO A 312 6.81 6.90 -1.98
CA PRO A 312 8.00 7.47 -1.38
C PRO A 312 7.80 8.97 -1.15
N VAL A 313 8.23 9.45 0.02
CA VAL A 313 8.16 10.87 0.39
C VAL A 313 9.56 11.44 0.33
N PHE A 314 9.74 12.46 -0.48
CA PHE A 314 11.03 13.10 -0.71
C PHE A 314 11.08 14.50 -0.10
N SER A 315 12.25 14.90 0.43
CA SER A 315 12.45 16.19 1.12
C SER A 315 12.02 17.41 0.31
N THR A 316 12.24 17.38 -1.00
CA THR A 316 11.94 18.47 -1.93
C THR A 316 11.49 17.89 -3.26
N SER A 317 10.76 18.70 -4.04
CA SER A 317 10.42 18.32 -5.41
C SER A 317 11.69 18.27 -6.29
N PRO A 318 11.77 17.41 -7.31
CA PRO A 318 12.88 17.39 -8.26
C PRO A 318 13.02 18.68 -9.06
N GLU A 319 11.95 19.46 -9.18
CA GLU A 319 11.94 20.75 -9.88
C GLU A 319 12.53 21.88 -9.01
N ASP A 320 12.34 21.80 -7.69
CA ASP A 320 12.88 22.75 -6.70
C ASP A 320 14.27 22.34 -6.19
N ALA A 321 14.73 21.13 -6.51
CA ALA A 321 16.05 20.62 -6.17
C ALA A 321 17.14 21.32 -6.99
N GLN A 322 17.51 22.53 -6.58
CA GLN A 322 18.67 23.26 -7.12
C GLN A 322 19.99 22.49 -6.92
N ASP A 323 20.05 21.66 -5.87
CA ASP A 323 21.10 20.69 -5.60
C ASP A 323 20.56 19.26 -5.73
N SER A 324 21.38 18.35 -6.25
CA SER A 324 21.07 16.94 -6.52
C SER A 324 20.86 16.07 -5.26
N THR A 325 20.27 16.61 -4.20
CA THR A 325 20.14 15.97 -2.88
C THR A 325 18.68 15.86 -2.45
N SER A 326 17.79 15.41 -3.34
CA SER A 326 16.47 14.96 -2.90
C SER A 326 16.64 13.67 -2.11
N THR A 327 16.12 13.67 -0.89
CA THR A 327 16.33 12.59 0.08
C THR A 327 14.99 11.90 0.32
N CYS A 328 14.92 10.57 0.23
CA CYS A 328 13.71 9.86 0.61
C CYS A 328 13.61 9.83 2.15
N LEU A 329 12.60 10.53 2.67
CA LEU A 329 12.35 10.70 4.10
C LEU A 329 11.48 9.58 4.67
N GLY A 330 10.69 8.92 3.85
CA GLY A 330 9.72 7.92 4.28
C GLY A 330 9.13 7.15 3.11
N LEU A 331 8.64 5.95 3.39
CA LEU A 331 7.87 5.15 2.46
C LEU A 331 6.55 4.78 3.13
N PHE A 332 5.44 5.27 2.58
CA PHE A 332 4.14 5.11 3.23
C PHE A 332 3.15 4.38 2.34
N SER A 333 2.33 3.54 2.95
CA SER A 333 1.13 2.94 2.35
C SER A 333 -0.12 3.69 2.82
N ILE A 334 -1.27 3.40 2.21
CA ILE A 334 -2.57 3.95 2.68
C ILE A 334 -2.89 3.52 4.10
N LYS A 335 -2.48 2.30 4.49
CA LYS A 335 -2.63 1.87 5.87
C LYS A 335 -1.93 2.83 6.82
N ASP A 336 -0.72 3.28 6.50
CA ASP A 336 0.05 4.17 7.38
C ASP A 336 -0.62 5.53 7.55
N VAL A 337 -1.09 6.13 6.44
CA VAL A 337 -1.86 7.38 6.46
C VAL A 337 -3.16 7.21 7.23
N PHE A 338 -3.92 6.16 6.91
CA PHE A 338 -5.22 5.91 7.52
C PHE A 338 -5.10 5.62 9.02
N SER A 339 -4.13 4.79 9.43
CA SER A 339 -3.84 4.52 10.83
C SER A 339 -3.39 5.77 11.57
N PHE A 340 -2.59 6.63 10.95
CA PHE A 340 -2.19 7.89 11.55
C PHE A 340 -3.38 8.83 11.77
N CYS A 341 -4.17 9.08 10.73
CA CYS A 341 -5.37 9.91 10.82
C CYS A 341 -6.34 9.37 11.87
N PHE A 342 -6.51 8.05 11.94
CA PHE A 342 -7.34 7.42 12.95
C PHE A 342 -6.78 7.62 14.37
N GLN A 343 -5.46 7.51 14.56
CA GLN A 343 -4.82 7.76 15.86
C GLN A 343 -4.98 9.21 16.31
N LEU A 344 -4.84 10.18 15.40
CA LEU A 344 -5.11 11.59 15.68
C LEU A 344 -6.57 11.83 16.03
N ALA A 345 -7.50 11.11 15.39
CA ALA A 345 -8.91 11.16 15.73
C ALA A 345 -9.16 10.55 17.14
N GLU A 346 -8.52 9.46 17.53
CA GLU A 346 -8.78 8.87 18.86
C GLU A 346 -8.00 9.53 20.01
N SER A 347 -6.91 10.24 19.74
CA SER A 347 -6.11 10.89 20.79
C SER A 347 -6.95 11.95 21.51
N ARG A 348 -7.21 11.73 22.80
CA ARG A 348 -7.86 12.72 23.67
C ARG A 348 -6.88 13.88 23.91
N SER A 349 -7.32 15.10 23.60
CA SER A 349 -6.64 16.35 23.97
C SER A 349 -6.59 16.55 25.48
#